data_AF-A0A5E4I9I4-F1
#
_entry.id   AF-A0A5E4I9I4-F1
#
_cell.length_a   1.000
_cell.length_b   1.000
_cell.length_c   1.000
_cell.angle_alpha   90.00
_cell.angle_beta   90.00
_cell.angle_gamma   90.00
#
_symmetry.space_group_name_H-M   'P 1'
#
loop_
_entity.id
_entity.type
_entity.pdbx_description
1 polymer ?
#
loop_
_entity_poly.entity_id
_entity_poly.type
_entity_poly.pdbx_seq_one_letter_code
_entity_poly.pdbx_strand_id
1 'polypeptide(L)' 'MDIRERFLKIYANIPLNLRKEIILVLDNEPITWNVAYVEVFNKTDKSKKILKKLEELNLI' A
#
# COMPACT_ATOMS: atom_id res chain seq x y z
N MET A 1 -7.29 -14.05 -6.47
CA MET A 1 -5.96 -13.43 -6.27
C MET A 1 -5.97 -12.83 -4.88
N ASP A 2 -4.94 -13.11 -4.09
CA ASP A 2 -4.82 -12.56 -2.74
C ASP A 2 -4.66 -11.02 -2.79
N ILE A 3 -5.24 -10.29 -1.84
CA ILE A 3 -5.22 -8.81 -1.84
C ILE A 3 -3.79 -8.26 -1.79
N ARG A 4 -2.88 -8.97 -1.10
CA ARG A 4 -1.47 -8.64 -1.06
C ARG A 4 -0.80 -8.89 -2.40
N GLU A 5 -1.10 -9.98 -3.10
CA GLU A 5 -0.58 -10.22 -4.46
C GLU A 5 -1.02 -9.13 -5.42
N ARG A 6 -2.29 -8.70 -5.33
CA ARG A 6 -2.86 -7.62 -6.15
C ARG A 6 -2.12 -6.31 -5.92
N PHE A 7 -1.92 -5.93 -4.65
CA PHE A 7 -1.12 -4.75 -4.28
C PHE A 7 0.32 -4.83 -4.81
N LEU A 8 1.01 -5.95 -4.62
CA LEU A 8 2.42 -6.10 -5.06
C LEU A 8 2.55 -5.98 -6.58
N LYS A 9 1.57 -6.51 -7.33
CA LYS A 9 1.50 -6.35 -8.78
C LYS A 9 1.29 -4.89 -9.18
N ILE A 10 0.40 -4.17 -8.50
CA ILE A 10 0.18 -2.74 -8.76
C ILE A 10 1.46 -1.95 -8.46
N TYR A 11 2.05 -2.12 -7.28
CA TYR A 11 3.28 -1.45 -6.87
C TYR A 11 4.46 -1.67 -7.84
N ALA A 12 4.61 -2.89 -8.38
CA ALA A 12 5.64 -3.20 -9.36
C ALA A 12 5.53 -2.34 -10.65
N ASN A 13 4.31 -1.90 -10.99
CA ASN A 13 4.04 -1.05 -12.16
C ASN A 13 4.12 0.46 -11.85
N ILE A 14 4.36 0.85 -10.59
CA ILE A 14 4.43 2.28 -10.21
C ILE A 14 5.82 2.86 -10.55
N PRO A 15 5.87 3.94 -11.35
CA PRO A 15 7.09 4.70 -11.62
C PRO A 15 7.81 5.13 -10.35
N LEU A 16 9.15 5.09 -10.37
CA LEU A 16 9.98 5.34 -9.18
C LEU A 16 9.70 6.69 -8.51
N ASN A 17 9.42 7.74 -9.28
CA ASN A 17 9.08 9.07 -8.75
C ASN A 17 7.75 9.04 -7.98
N LEU A 18 6.75 8.30 -8.46
CA LEU A 18 5.43 8.21 -7.83
C LEU A 18 5.42 7.35 -6.56
N ARG A 19 6.45 6.54 -6.32
CA ARG A 19 6.50 5.68 -5.11
C ARG A 19 6.64 6.46 -3.80
N LYS A 20 7.02 7.74 -3.88
CA LYS A 20 7.11 8.65 -2.73
C LYS A 20 5.81 9.42 -2.46
N GLU A 21 4.83 9.32 -3.35
CA GLU A 21 3.54 9.99 -3.18
C GLU A 21 2.72 9.35 -2.07
N ILE A 22 1.96 10.19 -1.35
CA ILE A 22 1.03 9.78 -0.29
C ILE A 22 -0.22 9.19 -0.92
N ILE A 23 -0.65 8.02 -0.44
CA ILE A 23 -1.80 7.26 -0.98
C ILE A 23 -2.96 7.15 -0.02
N LEU A 24 -2.70 7.28 1.28
CA LEU A 24 -3.71 7.29 2.33
C LEU A 24 -3.14 7.90 3.61
N VAL A 25 -4.03 8.30 4.51
CA VAL A 25 -3.69 8.64 5.90
C VAL A 25 -4.23 7.54 6.80
N LEU A 26 -3.37 6.91 7.61
CA LEU A 26 -3.73 5.86 8.56
C LEU A 26 -3.28 6.28 9.95
N ASP A 27 -4.19 6.31 10.92
CA ASP A 27 -3.88 6.67 12.31
C ASP A 27 -3.17 8.06 12.41
N ASN A 28 -3.61 9.03 11.60
CA ASN A 28 -3.02 10.37 11.42
C ASN A 28 -1.60 10.40 10.80
N GLU A 29 -1.09 9.29 10.30
CA GLU A 29 0.19 9.23 9.60
C GLU A 29 -0.03 9.13 8.08
N PRO A 30 0.64 9.98 7.27
CA PRO A 30 0.61 9.84 5.82
C PRO A 30 1.40 8.61 5.39
N ILE A 31 0.77 7.72 4.63
CA ILE A 31 1.38 6.51 4.08
C ILE A 31 1.63 6.70 2.60
N THR A 32 2.86 6.47 2.18
CA THR A 32 3.26 6.48 0.75
C THR A 32 3.21 5.08 0.15
N TRP A 33 3.28 4.97 -1.17
CA TRP A 33 3.45 3.69 -1.87
C TRP A 33 4.64 2.87 -1.33
N ASN A 34 5.79 3.50 -1.11
CA ASN A 34 6.97 2.83 -0.56
C ASN A 34 6.75 2.31 0.86
N VAL A 35 6.14 3.12 1.74
CA VAL A 35 5.84 2.69 3.10
C VAL A 35 4.86 1.52 3.08
N ALA A 36 3.78 1.63 2.30
CA ALA A 36 2.83 0.54 2.13
C ALA A 36 3.51 -0.74 1.62
N TYR A 37 4.44 -0.63 0.65
CA TYR A 37 5.20 -1.77 0.16
C TYR A 37 6.06 -2.43 1.23
N VAL A 38 6.82 -1.66 2.01
CA VAL A 38 7.65 -2.20 3.09
C VAL A 38 6.81 -2.96 4.10
N GLU A 39 5.68 -2.38 4.54
CA GLU A 39 4.76 -3.03 5.48
C GLU A 39 4.17 -4.33 4.91
N VAL A 40 3.67 -4.29 3.66
CA VAL A 40 3.04 -5.44 2.97
C VAL A 40 4.05 -6.55 2.64
N PHE A 41 5.26 -6.17 2.24
CA PHE A 41 6.33 -7.12 1.95
C PHE A 41 6.73 -7.88 3.23
N ASN A 42 6.91 -7.14 4.33
CA ASN A 42 7.27 -7.68 5.65
C ASN A 42 6.11 -8.31 6.42
N LYS A 43 4.88 -8.28 5.89
CA LYS A 43 3.67 -8.88 6.48
C LYS A 43 3.37 -8.39 7.90
N THR A 44 3.57 -7.10 8.16
CA THR A 44 3.29 -6.50 9.47
C THR A 44 1.79 -6.44 9.75
N ASP A 45 1.38 -6.23 11.01
CA ASP A 45 -0.04 -6.02 11.31
C ASP A 45 -0.59 -4.70 10.73
N LYS A 46 0.27 -3.68 10.58
CA LYS A 46 -0.06 -2.42 9.90
C LYS A 46 -0.44 -2.67 8.44
N SER A 47 0.20 -3.63 7.77
CA SER A 47 -0.11 -3.99 6.38
C SER A 47 -1.56 -4.43 6.17
N LYS A 48 -2.17 -5.13 7.14
CA LYS A 48 -3.58 -5.55 7.06
C LYS A 48 -4.52 -4.35 7.02
N LYS A 49 -4.25 -3.33 7.84
CA LYS A 49 -5.00 -2.08 7.84
C LYS A 49 -4.82 -1.30 6.54
N ILE A 50 -3.58 -1.21 6.05
CA ILE A 50 -3.23 -0.53 4.80
C ILE A 50 -3.97 -1.18 3.62
N LEU A 51 -3.88 -2.51 3.46
CA LEU A 51 -4.52 -3.22 2.36
C LEU A 51 -6.04 -3.07 2.38
N LYS A 52 -6.66 -3.21 3.56
CA LYS A 52 -8.11 -2.99 3.73
C LYS A 52 -8.51 -1.57 3.32
N LYS A 53 -7.76 -0.56 3.75
CA LYS A 53 -8.04 0.85 3.39
C LYS A 53 -7.86 1.12 1.90
N LEU A 54 -6.84 0.54 1.27
CA LEU A 54 -6.62 0.68 -0.16
C LEU A 54 -7.73 0.03 -0.99
N GLU A 55 -8.26 -1.11 -0.54
CA GLU A 55 -9.42 -1.75 -1.16
C GLU A 55 -10.70 -0.93 -0.96
N GLU A 56 -10.95 -0.39 0.24
CA GLU A 56 -12.07 0.54 0.50
C GLU A 56 -12.01 1.80 -0.41
N LEU A 57 -10.81 2.24 -0.77
CA LEU A 57 -10.58 3.37 -1.68
C LEU A 57 -10.59 2.97 -3.17
N ASN A 58 -10.78 1.70 -3.50
CA ASN A 58 -10.67 1.15 -4.86
C ASN A 58 -9.31 1.47 -5.54
N LEU A 59 -8.24 1.63 -4.76
CA LEU A 59 -6.88 1.83 -5.28
C LEU A 59 -6.18 0.51 -5.61
N ILE A 60 -6.65 -0.59 -5.01
CA ILE A 60 -6.20 -1.95 -5.33
C ILE A 60 -7.35 -2.88 -5.54
#